data_AF-A0A847WC63-F1
#
_entry.id   AF-A0A847WC63-F1
#
_cell.length_a   1.000
_cell.length_b   1.000
_cell.length_c   1.000
_cell.angle_alpha   90.00
_cell.angle_beta   90.00
_cell.angle_gamma   90.00
#
_symmetry.space_group_name_H-M   'P 1'
#
loop_
_entity.id
_entity.type
_entity.pdbx_description
1 polymer ?
#
loop_
_entity_poly.entity_id
_entity_poly.type
_entity_poly.pdbx_seq_one_letter_code
_entity_poly.pdbx_strand_id
1 'polypeptide(L)'
;MFSRFWKVIVIYVLEAIAVYFGLLVFILPGIFFLLRWSMAFYVLIEHPEYGPIRCMKQSSRLMTGEIKNLVKLGLSFIVQYIVALALQYISSGLISLWKTPPVCVGYAAFYNRLVYWQPEEEAKE
;
A
#
# COMPACT_ATOMS: atom_id res chain seq x y z
N MET A 1 15.33 -8.48 35.92
CA MET A 1 14.28 -8.24 34.89
C MET A 1 14.46 -6.93 34.12
N PHE A 2 14.82 -5.81 34.77
CA PHE A 2 14.93 -4.47 34.12
C PHE A 2 15.98 -4.33 33.00
N SER A 3 17.10 -5.06 33.01
CA SER A 3 18.12 -4.93 31.94
C SER A 3 17.69 -5.51 30.59
N ARG A 4 16.66 -6.36 30.57
CA ARG A 4 16.08 -6.92 29.33
C ARG A 4 15.20 -5.91 28.60
N PHE A 5 14.47 -5.08 29.36
CA PHE A 5 13.60 -4.03 28.81
C PHE A 5 14.39 -3.02 27.98
N TRP A 6 15.56 -2.59 28.48
CA TRP A 6 16.40 -1.64 27.76
C TRP A 6 16.91 -2.21 26.42
N LYS A 7 17.32 -3.48 26.40
CA LYS A 7 17.79 -4.14 25.16
C LYS A 7 16.68 -4.27 24.12
N VAL A 8 15.45 -4.56 24.55
CA VAL A 8 14.28 -4.65 23.68
C VAL A 8 13.97 -3.30 23.03
N ILE A 9 13.97 -2.21 23.82
CA ILE A 9 13.73 -0.86 23.31
C ILE A 9 14.78 -0.47 22.27
N VAL A 10 16.06 -0.75 22.55
CA VAL A 10 17.15 -0.47 21.61
C VAL A 10 17.01 -1.25 20.31
N ILE A 11 16.61 -2.53 20.36
CA ILE A 11 16.35 -3.33 19.15
C ILE A 11 15.19 -2.75 18.34
N TYR A 12 14.08 -2.40 19.01
CA TYR A 12 12.92 -1.79 18.36
C TYR A 12 13.25 -0.47 17.68
N VAL A 13 14.03 0.39 18.34
CA VAL A 13 14.42 1.69 17.78
C VAL A 13 15.35 1.50 16.58
N LEU A 14 16.30 0.56 16.64
CA LEU A 14 17.19 0.26 15.52
C LEU A 14 16.42 -0.30 14.31
N GLU A 15 15.49 -1.22 14.57
CA GLU A 15 14.62 -1.81 13.55
C GLU A 15 13.74 -0.74 12.91
N ALA A 16 13.10 0.11 13.72
CA ALA A 16 12.25 1.19 13.24
C ALA A 16 13.02 2.19 12.35
N ILE A 17 14.22 2.60 12.74
CA ILE A 17 15.05 3.52 11.95
C ILE A 17 15.41 2.89 10.61
N ALA A 18 15.91 1.66 10.62
CA ALA A 18 16.36 1.02 9.37
C ALA A 18 15.19 0.60 8.47
N VAL A 19 14.01 0.28 9.02
CA VAL A 19 12.76 0.12 8.27
C VAL A 19 12.30 1.44 7.67
N TYR A 20 12.36 2.54 8.44
CA TYR A 20 11.97 3.87 7.99
C TYR A 20 12.85 4.33 6.82
N PHE A 21 14.17 4.24 6.94
CA PHE A 21 15.08 4.54 5.83
C PHE A 21 14.93 3.57 4.67
N GLY A 22 14.67 2.29 4.95
CA GLY A 22 14.37 1.29 3.95
C GLY A 22 13.16 1.71 3.12
N LEU A 23 12.00 1.92 3.75
CA LEU A 23 10.75 2.38 3.13
C LEU A 23 10.90 3.69 2.35
N LEU A 24 11.68 4.64 2.89
CA LEU A 24 11.85 5.98 2.32
C LEU A 24 12.67 5.96 1.02
N VAL A 25 13.70 5.11 0.94
CA VAL A 25 14.52 4.94 -0.27
C VAL A 25 13.83 3.99 -1.27
N PHE A 26 13.22 2.90 -0.79
CA PHE A 26 12.47 1.95 -1.63
C PHE A 26 11.59 1.04 -0.73
N ILE A 27 10.30 0.86 -1.03
CA ILE A 27 9.38 0.10 -0.15
C ILE A 27 9.87 -1.34 0.15
N LEU A 28 10.59 -1.95 -0.80
CA LEU A 28 11.11 -3.32 -0.69
C LEU A 28 12.21 -3.53 0.37
N PRO A 29 13.32 -2.77 0.42
CA PRO A 29 14.32 -2.89 1.47
C PRO A 29 13.75 -2.65 2.87
N GLY A 30 12.76 -1.75 3.03
CA GLY A 30 12.08 -1.55 4.32
C GLY A 30 11.39 -2.82 4.82
N ILE A 31 10.60 -3.48 3.96
CA ILE A 31 9.93 -4.76 4.29
C ILE A 31 10.94 -5.88 4.54
N PHE A 32 12.03 -5.91 3.79
CA PHE A 32 13.10 -6.89 3.95
C PHE A 32 13.79 -6.79 5.32
N PHE A 33 14.06 -5.57 5.80
CA PHE A 33 14.65 -5.36 7.13
C PHE A 33 13.68 -5.77 8.24
N LEU A 34 12.40 -5.46 8.10
CA LEU A 34 11.31 -5.84 9.01
C LEU A 34 11.19 -7.36 9.15
N LEU A 35 11.15 -8.08 8.01
CA LEU A 35 11.07 -9.54 8.02
C LEU A 35 12.32 -10.18 8.62
N ARG A 36 13.51 -9.64 8.32
CA ARG A 36 14.79 -10.14 8.85
C ARG A 36 14.94 -9.96 10.36
N TRP A 37 14.41 -8.86 10.90
CA TRP A 37 14.60 -8.51 12.31
C TRP A 37 13.43 -8.87 13.22
N SER A 38 12.21 -9.02 12.68
CA SER A 38 11.07 -9.64 13.39
C SER A 38 11.45 -10.98 14.04
N MET A 39 12.23 -11.81 13.34
CA MET A 39 12.69 -13.11 13.85
C MET A 39 13.79 -13.00 14.94
N ALA A 40 14.49 -11.86 15.05
CA ALA A 40 15.50 -11.65 16.08
C ALA A 40 14.89 -11.56 17.49
N PHE A 41 13.62 -11.13 17.58
CA PHE A 41 12.88 -11.04 18.83
C PHE A 41 12.60 -12.42 19.43
N TYR A 42 12.21 -13.39 18.60
CA TYR A 42 11.97 -14.77 19.00
C TYR A 42 13.26 -15.45 19.49
N VAL A 43 14.39 -15.23 18.80
CA VAL A 43 15.69 -15.76 19.20
C VAL A 43 16.17 -15.19 20.55
N LEU A 44 15.85 -13.93 20.85
CA LEU A 44 16.20 -13.30 22.12
C LEU A 44 15.40 -13.88 23.30
N ILE A 45 14.17 -14.34 23.06
CA ILE A 45 13.32 -14.99 24.07
C ILE A 45 13.82 -16.41 24.37
N GLU A 46 14.18 -17.18 23.34
CA GLU A 46 14.75 -18.53 23.51
C GLU A 46 16.15 -18.51 24.14
N HIS A 47 16.98 -17.54 23.76
CA HIS A 47 18.35 -17.43 24.25
C HIS A 47 18.64 -16.03 24.82
N PRO A 48 18.18 -15.75 26.05
CA PRO A 48 18.34 -14.44 26.69
C PRO A 48 19.80 -14.09 27.05
N GLU A 49 20.72 -15.04 26.90
CA GLU A 49 22.15 -14.87 27.12
C GLU A 49 22.88 -14.26 25.91
N TYR A 50 22.24 -14.27 24.74
CA TYR A 50 22.83 -13.70 23.53
C TYR A 50 22.72 -12.17 23.51
N GLY A 51 23.81 -11.53 23.08
CA GLY A 51 23.82 -10.10 22.82
C GLY A 51 22.95 -9.73 21.60
N PRO A 52 22.40 -8.50 21.54
CA PRO A 52 21.49 -8.07 20.46
C PRO A 52 22.03 -8.34 19.05
N ILE A 53 23.33 -8.11 18.86
CA ILE A 53 24.03 -8.31 17.58
C ILE A 53 24.11 -9.79 17.21
N ARG A 54 24.28 -10.70 18.19
CA ARG A 54 24.28 -12.15 17.93
C ARG A 54 22.88 -12.65 17.59
N CYS A 55 21.83 -12.17 18.26
CA CYS A 55 20.44 -12.51 17.92
C CYS A 55 20.09 -12.08 16.49
N MET A 56 20.48 -10.87 16.09
CA MET A 56 20.28 -10.39 14.71
C MET A 56 21.04 -11.25 13.68
N LYS A 57 22.27 -11.66 14.00
CA LYS A 57 23.09 -12.50 13.11
C LYS A 57 22.51 -13.91 12.97
N GLN A 58 21.99 -14.48 14.05
CA GLN A 58 21.35 -15.80 14.07
C GLN A 58 20.01 -15.79 13.29
N SER A 59 19.17 -14.77 13.52
CA SER A 59 17.93 -14.54 12.77
C SER A 59 18.20 -14.42 11.26
N SER A 60 19.21 -13.63 10.90
CA SER A 60 19.62 -13.51 9.51
C SER A 60 20.04 -14.85 8.91
N ARG A 61 20.70 -15.70 9.68
CA ARG A 61 21.21 -17.00 9.23
C ARG A 61 20.10 -18.00 8.99
N LEU A 62 19.08 -18.02 9.87
CA LEU A 62 17.86 -18.83 9.71
C LEU A 62 17.09 -18.48 8.43
N MET A 63 17.13 -17.21 8.03
CA MET A 63 16.50 -16.75 6.80
C MET A 63 17.41 -16.82 5.55
N THR A 64 18.69 -17.21 5.69
CA THR A 64 19.63 -17.25 4.57
C THR A 64 19.38 -18.48 3.70
N GLY A 65 18.46 -18.36 2.75
CA GLY A 65 18.08 -19.38 1.77
C GLY A 65 16.78 -18.99 1.07
N GLU A 66 15.76 -18.66 1.87
CA GLU A 66 14.41 -18.31 1.40
C GLU A 66 14.16 -16.80 1.26
N ILE A 67 15.04 -15.95 1.83
CA ILE A 67 14.96 -14.49 1.68
C ILE A 67 14.87 -14.05 0.22
N LYS A 68 15.66 -14.66 -0.67
CA LYS A 68 15.68 -14.29 -2.08
C LYS A 68 14.34 -14.59 -2.74
N ASN A 69 13.64 -15.65 -2.30
CA ASN A 69 12.31 -16.00 -2.79
C ASN A 69 11.27 -15.02 -2.25
N LEU A 70 11.34 -14.65 -0.96
CA LEU A 70 10.49 -13.60 -0.38
C LEU A 70 10.66 -12.25 -1.08
N VAL A 71 11.88 -11.86 -1.43
CA VAL A 71 12.15 -10.61 -2.18
C VAL A 71 11.58 -10.67 -3.59
N LYS A 72 11.78 -11.79 -4.30
CA LYS A 72 11.18 -11.99 -5.64
C LYS A 72 9.66 -11.93 -5.59
N LEU A 73 9.06 -12.54 -4.58
CA LEU A 73 7.62 -12.54 -4.36
C LEU A 73 7.10 -11.12 -4.09
N GLY A 74 7.76 -10.39 -3.18
CA GLY A 74 7.42 -8.99 -2.91
C GLY A 74 7.56 -8.07 -4.13
N LEU A 75 8.61 -8.26 -4.93
CA LEU A 75 8.81 -7.54 -6.18
C LEU A 75 7.68 -7.82 -7.19
N SER A 76 7.24 -9.08 -7.30
CA SER A 76 6.13 -9.47 -8.18
C SER A 76 4.82 -8.77 -7.78
N PHE A 77 4.49 -8.74 -6.48
CA PHE A 77 3.29 -8.04 -6.01
C PHE A 77 3.32 -6.54 -6.26
N ILE A 78 4.48 -5.89 -6.10
CA ILE A 78 4.60 -4.44 -6.37
C ILE A 78 4.43 -4.14 -7.85
N VAL A 79 5.06 -4.95 -8.73
CA VAL A 79 4.87 -4.80 -10.18
C VAL A 79 3.41 -4.97 -10.55
N GLN A 80 2.74 -6.00 -10.01
CA GLN A 80 1.31 -6.20 -10.24
C GLN A 80 0.45 -5.04 -9.74
N TYR A 81 0.78 -4.46 -8.58
CA TYR A 81 0.07 -3.32 -8.02
C TYR A 81 0.22 -2.06 -8.90
N ILE A 82 1.43 -1.78 -9.38
CA ILE A 82 1.69 -0.65 -10.28
C ILE A 82 0.95 -0.83 -11.60
N VAL A 83 0.98 -2.04 -12.18
CA VAL A 83 0.25 -2.35 -13.41
C VAL A 83 -1.28 -2.20 -13.21
N ALA A 84 -1.82 -2.70 -12.10
CA ALA A 84 -3.24 -2.56 -11.78
C ALA A 84 -3.66 -1.09 -11.62
N LEU A 85 -2.83 -0.29 -10.93
CA LEU A 85 -3.07 1.14 -10.76
C LEU A 85 -3.07 1.87 -12.11
N ALA A 86 -2.09 1.59 -12.96
CA ALA A 86 -1.99 2.18 -14.30
C ALA A 86 -3.21 1.84 -15.18
N LEU A 87 -3.65 0.58 -15.16
CA LEU A 87 -4.86 0.14 -15.86
C LEU A 87 -6.12 0.86 -15.34
N GLN A 88 -6.25 1.02 -14.02
CA GLN A 88 -7.36 1.73 -13.40
C GLN A 88 -7.47 3.19 -13.88
N TYR A 89 -6.34 3.90 -13.98
CA TYR A 89 -6.33 5.27 -14.49
C TYR A 89 -6.79 5.35 -15.95
N ILE A 90 -6.28 4.45 -16.80
CA ILE A 90 -6.67 4.40 -18.22
C ILE A 90 -8.16 4.09 -18.37
N SER A 91 -8.67 3.10 -17.62
CA SER A 91 -10.09 2.75 -17.65
C SER A 91 -10.99 3.90 -17.19
N SER A 92 -10.60 4.63 -16.15
CA SER A 92 -11.38 5.77 -15.64
C SER A 92 -11.48 6.92 -16.65
N GLY A 93 -10.41 7.17 -17.42
CA GLY A 93 -10.40 8.16 -18.50
C GLY A 93 -11.36 7.81 -19.63
N LEU A 94 -11.36 6.54 -20.08
CA LEU A 94 -12.27 6.07 -21.14
C LEU A 94 -13.74 6.11 -20.72
N ILE A 95 -14.04 5.72 -19.48
CA ILE A 95 -15.41 5.73 -18.96
C ILE A 95 -15.96 7.16 -18.87
N SER A 96 -15.12 8.11 -18.45
CA SER A 96 -15.50 9.53 -18.38
C SER A 96 -15.80 10.10 -19.77
N LEU A 97 -15.01 9.73 -20.78
CA LEU A 97 -15.20 10.18 -22.16
C LEU A 97 -16.54 9.68 -22.76
N TRP A 98 -16.94 8.44 -22.45
CA TRP A 98 -18.20 7.86 -22.93
C TRP A 98 -19.46 8.40 -22.22
N LYS A 99 -19.39 8.67 -20.91
CA LYS A 99 -20.55 9.12 -20.12
C LYS A 99 -20.94 10.58 -20.38
N THR A 100 -20.00 11.42 -20.79
CA THR A 100 -20.23 12.87 -20.99
C THR A 100 -21.31 13.19 -22.05
N PRO A 101 -21.29 12.63 -23.28
CA PRO A 101 -22.24 13.00 -24.32
C PRO A 101 -23.73 12.71 -23.97
N PRO A 102 -24.11 11.51 -23.48
CA PRO A 102 -25.49 11.23 -23.10
C PRO A 102 -26.02 12.16 -21.99
N VAL A 103 -25.15 12.55 -21.05
CA VAL A 103 -25.52 13.49 -19.98
C VAL A 103 -25.86 14.85 -20.56
N CYS A 104 -25.04 15.39 -21.46
CA CYS A 104 -25.31 16.66 -22.14
C CYS A 104 -26.60 16.61 -22.97
N VAL A 105 -26.84 15.51 -23.71
CA VAL A 105 -28.07 15.31 -24.49
C VAL A 105 -29.30 15.23 -23.56
N GLY A 106 -29.19 14.55 -22.43
CA GLY A 106 -30.25 14.49 -21.42
C GLY A 106 -30.60 15.87 -20.85
N TYR A 107 -29.60 16.68 -20.52
CA TYR A 107 -29.81 18.06 -20.05
C TYR A 107 -30.39 18.96 -21.15
N ALA A 108 -29.95 18.82 -22.39
CA ALA A 108 -30.51 19.57 -23.52
C ALA A 108 -31.97 19.20 -23.79
N ALA A 109 -32.32 17.91 -23.76
CA ALA A 109 -33.70 17.45 -23.89
C ALA A 109 -34.59 17.96 -22.75
N PHE A 110 -34.07 17.97 -21.51
CA PHE A 110 -34.77 18.52 -20.35
C PHE A 110 -34.98 20.04 -20.46
N TYR A 111 -33.96 20.78 -20.90
CA TYR A 111 -34.06 22.22 -21.14
C TYR A 111 -35.09 22.56 -22.23
N ASN A 112 -35.04 21.88 -23.38
CA ASN A 112 -36.03 22.04 -24.44
C ASN A 112 -37.44 21.75 -23.91
N ARG A 113 -37.61 20.70 -23.09
CA ARG A 113 -38.90 20.42 -22.47
C ARG A 113 -39.36 21.59 -21.59
N LEU A 114 -38.51 22.22 -20.79
CA LEU A 114 -38.92 23.37 -19.96
C LEU A 114 -39.27 24.61 -20.79
N VAL A 115 -38.55 24.87 -21.87
CA VAL A 115 -38.78 26.03 -22.73
C VAL A 115 -40.05 25.88 -23.58
N TYR A 116 -40.30 24.68 -24.12
CA TYR A 116 -41.47 24.40 -24.96
C TYR A 116 -42.68 23.90 -24.17
N TRP A 117 -42.53 23.52 -22.90
CA TRP A 117 -43.66 23.27 -22.00
C TRP A 117 -44.23 24.62 -21.56
N GLN A 118 -45.00 25.24 -22.46
CA GLN A 118 -46.00 26.24 -22.09
C GLN A 118 -47.20 25.47 -21.50
N PRO A 119 -47.51 25.64 -20.20
CA PRO A 119 -48.73 25.06 -19.65
C PRO A 119 -49.89 25.91 -20.18
N GLU A 120 -50.65 25.36 -21.13
CA GLU A 120 -52.06 25.71 -21.33
C GLU A 120 -52.41 27.22 -21.40
N GLU A 121 -51.66 28.05 -22.13
CA GLU A 121 -52.22 29.36 -22.56
C GLU A 121 -53.27 29.19 -23.68
N GLU A 122 -53.46 27.99 -24.23
CA GLU A 122 -54.53 27.66 -25.19
C GLU A 122 -55.74 26.93 -24.57
N ALA A 123 -55.78 26.68 -23.26
CA ALA A 123 -56.97 26.09 -22.63
C ALA A 123 -57.94 27.14 -22.04
N LYS A 124 -57.65 28.44 -22.20
CA LYS A 124 -58.43 29.55 -21.64
C LYS A 124 -58.58 30.80 -22.53
N GLU A 125 -58.46 30.68 -23.86
CA GLU A 125 -59.07 31.64 -24.80
C GLU A 125 -60.01 30.94 -25.77
#